data_AF-A0A936VYV5-F1
#
_entry.id   AF-A0A936VYV5-F1
#
_cell.length_a   1.000
_cell.length_b   1.000
_cell.length_c   1.000
_cell.angle_alpha   90.00
_cell.angle_beta   90.00
_cell.angle_gamma   90.00
#
_symmetry.space_group_name_H-M   'P 1'
#
loop_
_entity.id
_entity.type
_entity.pdbx_description
1 polymer ?
#
loop_
_entity_poly.entity_id
_entity_poly.type
_entity_poly.pdbx_seq_one_letter_code
_entity_poly.pdbx_strand_id
1 'polypeptide(L)'
;MKIAEFDPSTAVFRLTAFWALSECGLGGILHALKVPFSGLFLCGISVSILTLILFYCKVNRAIFFQSLATVLIIKFTLSPHSSLSSYFSVGFQGVVGYVIYRLFSFNYITILTTVLIAYFETATHKIVTLTIFGGMTFWKSVSAFIDKLIPETFGIANSHGLQMALVFYYAIYVCAAFLISIWLYSFLQKIKLLKFVPISLTSLEEVKFEKTQKSNFKVILILLIFLIPSCYLLYVGDSSSLFHYLLRTMILLCVWYFMINPLLQYFVNSFMSQKAVQHKSRIEELKLFFPVLKGILNYTWKNSQHKKGLNRIYYFITYLIINILSYK
;
A
#
# COMPACT_ATOMS: atom_id res chain seq x y z
N MET A 1 4.66 26.90 -26.28
CA MET A 1 4.77 27.36 -24.87
C MET A 1 5.52 26.29 -24.08
N LYS A 2 6.83 26.46 -23.89
CA LYS A 2 7.69 25.44 -23.25
C LYS A 2 7.55 25.55 -21.73
N ILE A 3 6.94 24.54 -21.13
CA ILE A 3 6.92 24.26 -19.69
C ILE A 3 8.39 24.09 -19.27
N ALA A 4 8.76 24.39 -18.01
CA ALA A 4 10.04 23.90 -17.50
C ALA A 4 10.00 22.36 -17.58
N GLU A 5 10.53 21.80 -18.67
CA GLU A 5 10.42 20.39 -19.00
C GLU A 5 11.32 19.63 -18.03
N PHE A 6 10.72 19.11 -16.95
CA PHE A 6 11.29 17.93 -16.33
C PHE A 6 11.47 16.91 -17.45
N ASP A 7 12.69 16.43 -17.65
CA ASP A 7 12.91 15.29 -18.51
C ASP A 7 11.97 14.16 -18.01
N PRO A 8 11.00 13.72 -18.84
CA PRO A 8 9.99 12.75 -18.42
C PRO A 8 10.61 11.47 -17.87
N SER A 9 11.77 11.06 -18.40
CA SER A 9 12.47 9.86 -17.97
C SER A 9 13.00 10.01 -16.54
N THR A 10 13.57 11.17 -16.22
CA THR A 10 14.08 11.53 -14.90
C THR A 10 12.94 11.69 -13.89
N ALA A 11 11.84 12.35 -14.26
CA ALA A 11 10.66 12.49 -13.39
C ALA A 11 10.07 11.13 -13.01
N VAL A 12 9.88 10.25 -14.00
CA VAL A 12 9.38 8.89 -13.78
C VAL A 12 10.30 8.11 -12.87
N PHE A 13 11.62 8.19 -13.05
CA PHE A 13 12.59 7.52 -12.18
C PHE A 13 12.45 7.96 -10.72
N ARG A 14 12.45 9.27 -10.47
CA ARG A 14 12.41 9.82 -9.10
C ARG A 14 11.09 9.55 -8.40
N LEU A 15 9.98 9.60 -9.14
CA LEU A 15 8.67 9.20 -8.62
C LEU A 15 8.61 7.70 -8.35
N THR A 16 9.19 6.85 -9.19
CA THR A 16 9.30 5.40 -8.95
C THR A 16 10.10 5.12 -7.68
N ALA A 17 11.19 5.87 -7.47
CA ALA A 17 12.00 5.79 -6.26
C ALA A 17 11.19 6.16 -5.01
N PHE A 18 10.45 7.27 -5.10
CA PHE A 18 9.63 7.76 -4.01
C PHE A 18 8.48 6.78 -3.69
N TRP A 19 7.88 6.18 -4.71
CA TRP A 19 6.85 5.15 -4.54
C TRP A 19 7.41 3.89 -3.86
N ALA A 20 8.57 3.41 -4.30
CA ALA A 20 9.25 2.28 -3.67
C ALA A 20 9.60 2.57 -2.20
N LEU A 21 10.10 3.77 -1.91
CA LEU A 21 10.40 4.20 -0.54
C LEU A 21 9.14 4.30 0.33
N SER A 22 8.02 4.82 -0.20
CA SER A 22 6.76 4.87 0.56
C SER A 22 6.22 3.47 0.85
N GLU A 23 6.28 2.56 -0.11
CA GLU A 23 5.80 1.19 0.07
C GLU A 23 6.64 0.36 1.05
N CYS A 24 7.97 0.48 0.98
CA CYS A 24 8.89 -0.33 1.81
C CYS A 24 9.16 0.34 3.17
N GLY A 25 9.45 1.63 3.15
CA GLY A 25 9.83 2.40 4.33
C GLY A 25 8.64 2.79 5.19
N LEU A 26 7.75 3.63 4.66
CA LEU A 26 6.57 4.10 5.41
C LEU A 26 5.63 2.94 5.74
N GLY A 27 5.40 2.02 4.79
CA GLY A 27 4.61 0.82 5.03
C GLY A 27 5.16 -0.03 6.19
N GLY A 28 6.48 -0.26 6.22
CA GLY A 28 7.15 -1.00 7.30
C GLY A 28 7.04 -0.32 8.66
N ILE A 29 7.26 1.00 8.72
CA ILE A 29 7.15 1.79 9.96
C ILE A 29 5.71 1.77 10.49
N LEU A 30 4.72 2.02 9.63
CA LEU A 30 3.31 2.03 10.03
C LEU A 30 2.85 0.66 10.54
N HIS A 31 3.34 -0.42 9.93
CA HIS A 31 3.08 -1.78 10.38
C HIS A 31 3.74 -2.07 11.74
N ALA A 32 5.00 -1.65 11.93
CA ALA A 32 5.72 -1.83 13.19
C ALA A 32 5.07 -1.06 14.35
N LEU A 33 4.63 0.17 14.09
CA LEU A 33 3.95 1.03 15.07
C LEU A 33 2.48 0.67 15.30
N LYS A 34 1.94 -0.34 14.59
CA LYS A 34 0.53 -0.78 14.65
C LYS A 34 -0.46 0.38 14.51
N VAL A 35 -0.16 1.34 13.64
CA VAL A 35 -1.00 2.54 13.46
C VAL A 35 -2.36 2.12 12.88
N PRO A 36 -3.48 2.42 13.56
CA PRO A 36 -4.81 2.12 13.02
C PRO A 36 -5.02 2.91 11.73
N PHE A 37 -5.71 2.30 10.77
CA PHE A 37 -5.96 2.88 9.44
C PHE A 37 -4.70 3.24 8.62
N SER A 38 -3.56 2.61 8.90
CA SER A 38 -2.33 2.76 8.11
C SER A 38 -2.54 2.56 6.59
N GLY A 39 -3.47 1.68 6.22
CA GLY A 39 -3.87 1.46 4.82
C GLY A 39 -4.43 2.72 4.13
N LEU A 40 -5.11 3.62 4.84
CA LEU A 40 -5.60 4.88 4.27
C LEU A 40 -4.43 5.76 3.84
N PHE A 41 -3.40 5.91 4.68
CA PHE A 41 -2.26 6.77 4.37
C PHE A 41 -1.40 6.19 3.25
N LEU A 42 -1.11 4.89 3.30
CA LEU A 42 -0.27 4.22 2.31
C LEU A 42 -0.92 4.23 0.93
N CYS A 43 -2.22 3.89 0.85
CA CYS A 43 -2.99 3.91 -0.40
C CYS A 43 -3.01 5.31 -1.03
N GLY A 44 -3.21 6.35 -0.22
CA GLY A 44 -3.25 7.74 -0.70
C GLY A 44 -1.95 8.19 -1.34
N ILE A 45 -0.82 7.89 -0.68
CA ILE A 45 0.52 8.20 -1.19
C ILE A 45 0.78 7.40 -2.48
N SER A 46 0.52 6.09 -2.46
CA SER A 46 0.73 5.18 -3.60
C SER A 46 0.00 5.67 -4.85
N VAL A 47 -1.32 5.88 -4.76
CA VAL A 47 -2.16 6.27 -5.91
C VAL A 47 -1.80 7.67 -6.41
N SER A 48 -1.39 8.57 -5.52
CA SER A 48 -0.95 9.92 -5.90
C SER A 48 0.33 9.88 -6.73
N ILE A 49 1.34 9.12 -6.28
CA ILE A 49 2.60 8.98 -7.01
C ILE A 49 2.39 8.23 -8.32
N LEU A 50 1.59 7.17 -8.32
CA LEU A 50 1.20 6.42 -9.50
C LEU A 50 0.57 7.31 -10.57
N THR A 51 -0.37 8.17 -10.16
CA THR A 51 -1.04 9.12 -11.07
C THR A 51 -0.03 10.08 -11.70
N LEU A 52 0.94 10.56 -10.92
CA LEU A 52 2.02 11.42 -11.42
C LEU A 52 2.94 10.68 -12.38
N ILE A 53 3.29 9.42 -12.11
CA ILE A 53 4.09 8.60 -13.04
C ILE A 53 3.37 8.47 -14.38
N LEU A 54 2.07 8.14 -14.37
CA LEU A 54 1.24 8.01 -15.58
C LEU A 54 1.14 9.33 -16.34
N PHE A 55 1.04 10.45 -15.62
CA PHE A 55 1.02 11.79 -16.19
C PHE A 55 2.34 12.09 -16.94
N TYR A 56 3.50 11.86 -16.32
CA TYR A 56 4.81 12.15 -16.93
C TYR A 56 5.18 11.17 -18.05
N CYS A 57 4.86 9.88 -17.91
CA CYS A 57 5.14 8.90 -18.97
C CYS A 57 4.14 8.97 -20.13
N LYS A 58 3.15 9.88 -20.08
CA LYS A 58 2.06 10.01 -21.07
C LYS A 58 1.35 8.68 -21.33
N VAL A 59 1.16 7.89 -20.27
CA VAL A 59 0.53 6.56 -20.33
C VAL A 59 1.24 5.59 -21.29
N ASN A 60 2.56 5.74 -21.44
CA ASN A 60 3.39 4.79 -22.17
C ASN A 60 3.45 3.46 -21.40
N ARG A 61 2.97 2.39 -22.03
CA ARG A 61 2.88 1.05 -21.44
C ARG A 61 4.25 0.55 -20.94
N ALA A 62 5.27 0.61 -21.78
CA ALA A 62 6.57 0.05 -21.46
C ALA A 62 7.19 0.74 -20.24
N ILE A 63 7.19 2.08 -20.25
CA ILE A 63 7.76 2.89 -19.16
C ILE A 63 7.00 2.66 -17.85
N PHE A 64 5.66 2.69 -17.88
CA PHE A 64 4.86 2.52 -16.67
C PHE A 64 5.00 1.14 -16.05
N PHE A 65 4.89 0.07 -16.85
CA PHE A 65 5.00 -1.29 -16.32
C PHE A 65 6.43 -1.61 -15.86
N GLN A 66 7.45 -0.99 -16.46
CA GLN A 66 8.82 -1.06 -15.94
C GLN A 66 8.91 -0.39 -14.55
N SER A 67 8.31 0.79 -14.35
CA SER A 67 8.24 1.43 -13.04
C SER A 67 7.49 0.59 -12.01
N LEU A 68 6.30 0.07 -12.35
CA LEU A 68 5.49 -0.79 -11.50
C LEU A 68 6.27 -2.05 -11.09
N ALA A 69 6.89 -2.74 -12.05
CA ALA A 69 7.73 -3.90 -11.79
C ALA A 69 8.89 -3.55 -10.85
N THR A 70 9.56 -2.41 -11.09
CA THR A 70 10.66 -1.94 -10.24
C THR A 70 10.22 -1.74 -8.80
N VAL A 71 9.07 -1.12 -8.55
CA VAL A 71 8.51 -0.93 -7.20
C VAL A 71 8.20 -2.26 -6.53
N LEU A 72 7.55 -3.19 -7.24
CA LEU A 72 7.23 -4.51 -6.71
C LEU A 72 8.50 -5.32 -6.37
N ILE A 73 9.52 -5.26 -7.22
CA ILE A 73 10.81 -5.94 -6.97
C ILE A 73 11.55 -5.32 -5.78
N ILE A 74 11.53 -4.00 -5.64
CA ILE A 74 12.17 -3.35 -4.48
C ILE A 74 11.43 -3.72 -3.20
N LYS A 75 10.09 -3.69 -3.21
CA LYS A 75 9.25 -4.19 -2.10
C LYS A 75 9.58 -5.61 -1.75
N PHE A 76 9.78 -6.45 -2.76
CA PHE A 76 10.21 -7.83 -2.60
C PHE A 76 11.60 -7.96 -1.98
N THR A 77 12.56 -7.17 -2.46
CA THR A 77 13.97 -7.26 -2.04
C THR A 77 14.19 -6.70 -0.63
N LEU A 78 13.51 -5.61 -0.29
CA LEU A 78 13.69 -4.91 0.99
C LEU A 78 12.78 -5.42 2.09
N SER A 79 11.61 -5.97 1.73
CA SER A 79 10.64 -6.51 2.68
C SER A 79 10.04 -7.82 2.16
N PRO A 80 10.83 -8.89 2.03
CA PRO A 80 10.36 -10.19 1.50
C PRO A 80 9.26 -10.82 2.37
N HIS A 81 9.17 -10.43 3.64
CA HIS A 81 8.14 -10.88 4.58
C HIS A 81 6.85 -10.04 4.53
N SER A 82 6.74 -9.04 3.66
CA SER A 82 5.49 -8.32 3.45
C SER A 82 4.37 -9.27 3.04
N SER A 83 3.16 -9.00 3.52
CA SER A 83 1.99 -9.81 3.18
C SER A 83 1.75 -9.81 1.67
N LEU A 84 1.33 -10.95 1.12
CA LEU A 84 1.02 -11.06 -0.31
C LEU A 84 0.00 -10.02 -0.77
N SER A 85 -0.99 -9.76 0.08
CA SER A 85 -1.99 -8.70 -0.08
C SER A 85 -1.38 -7.36 -0.48
N SER A 86 -0.23 -7.00 0.12
CA SER A 86 0.42 -5.73 -0.15
C SER A 86 1.07 -5.65 -1.54
N TYR A 87 1.47 -6.78 -2.13
CA TYR A 87 1.93 -6.85 -3.52
C TYR A 87 0.74 -6.79 -4.47
N PHE A 88 -0.32 -7.54 -4.14
CA PHE A 88 -1.56 -7.55 -4.91
C PHE A 88 -2.18 -6.16 -5.02
N SER A 89 -2.33 -5.44 -3.90
CA SER A 89 -2.94 -4.11 -3.87
C SER A 89 -2.14 -3.10 -4.72
N VAL A 90 -0.80 -3.08 -4.60
CA VAL A 90 0.06 -2.22 -5.42
C VAL A 90 -0.05 -2.55 -6.92
N GLY A 91 -0.05 -3.84 -7.26
CA GLY A 91 -0.23 -4.31 -8.63
C GLY A 91 -1.61 -3.94 -9.20
N PHE A 92 -2.67 -4.14 -8.40
CA PHE A 92 -4.04 -3.83 -8.75
C PHE A 92 -4.23 -2.32 -8.99
N GLN A 93 -3.77 -1.49 -8.05
CA GLN A 93 -3.75 -0.02 -8.20
C GLN A 93 -3.00 0.39 -9.47
N GLY A 94 -1.84 -0.22 -9.72
CA GLY A 94 -1.03 -0.08 -10.93
C GLY A 94 -1.82 -0.30 -12.21
N VAL A 95 -2.41 -1.48 -12.35
CA VAL A 95 -3.13 -1.92 -13.55
C VAL A 95 -4.41 -1.10 -13.74
N VAL A 96 -5.21 -0.92 -12.70
CA VAL A 96 -6.47 -0.16 -12.77
C VAL A 96 -6.19 1.29 -13.15
N GLY A 97 -5.23 1.94 -12.51
CA GLY A 97 -4.85 3.32 -12.86
C GLY A 97 -4.40 3.41 -14.32
N TYR A 98 -3.54 2.49 -14.78
CA TYR A 98 -3.12 2.46 -16.19
C TYR A 98 -4.31 2.34 -17.15
N VAL A 99 -5.23 1.41 -16.89
CA VAL A 99 -6.40 1.20 -17.76
C VAL A 99 -7.28 2.45 -17.80
N ILE A 100 -7.58 3.06 -16.64
CA ILE A 100 -8.43 4.26 -16.58
C ILE A 100 -7.79 5.42 -17.33
N TYR A 101 -6.52 5.74 -17.07
CA TYR A 101 -5.84 6.85 -17.74
C TYR A 101 -5.48 6.56 -19.20
N ARG A 102 -5.49 5.29 -19.63
CA ARG A 102 -5.34 4.93 -21.05
C ARG A 102 -6.63 5.18 -21.82
N LEU A 103 -7.78 4.93 -21.20
CA LEU A 103 -9.10 5.11 -21.81
C LEU A 103 -9.61 6.55 -21.72
N PHE A 104 -9.21 7.28 -20.67
CA PHE A 104 -9.72 8.61 -20.38
C PHE A 104 -8.62 9.63 -20.10
N SER A 105 -8.94 10.92 -20.19
CA SER A 105 -7.97 12.01 -19.95
C SER A 105 -7.72 12.26 -18.46
N PHE A 106 -6.64 12.98 -18.13
CA PHE A 106 -6.34 13.42 -16.75
C PHE A 106 -7.26 14.56 -16.32
N ASN A 107 -8.50 14.23 -15.94
CA ASN A 107 -9.49 15.16 -15.40
C ASN A 107 -9.84 14.79 -13.95
N TYR A 108 -10.64 15.62 -13.28
CA TYR A 108 -11.02 15.37 -11.88
C TYR A 108 -11.77 14.05 -11.71
N ILE A 109 -12.66 13.70 -12.65
CA ILE A 109 -13.51 12.51 -12.57
C ILE A 109 -12.65 11.24 -12.65
N THR A 110 -11.72 11.15 -13.60
CA THR A 110 -10.86 9.97 -13.77
C THR A 110 -9.90 9.79 -12.60
N ILE A 111 -9.39 10.89 -12.03
CA ILE A 111 -8.64 10.87 -10.79
C ILE A 111 -9.51 10.35 -9.64
N LEU A 112 -10.71 10.90 -9.46
CA LEU A 112 -11.62 10.49 -8.41
C LEU A 112 -11.99 9.00 -8.54
N THR A 113 -12.32 8.52 -9.73
CA THR A 113 -12.63 7.11 -9.98
C THR A 113 -11.43 6.21 -9.65
N THR A 114 -10.23 6.58 -10.08
CA THR A 114 -9.01 5.79 -9.79
C THR A 114 -8.74 5.70 -8.30
N VAL A 115 -8.83 6.83 -7.59
CA VAL A 115 -8.62 6.88 -6.14
C VAL A 115 -9.72 6.12 -5.40
N LEU A 116 -10.99 6.27 -5.79
CA LEU A 116 -12.11 5.55 -5.18
C LEU A 116 -11.93 4.03 -5.31
N ILE A 117 -11.57 3.52 -6.49
CA ILE A 117 -11.37 2.09 -6.70
C ILE A 117 -10.22 1.57 -5.83
N ALA A 118 -9.12 2.31 -5.72
CA ALA A 118 -7.99 1.93 -4.88
C ALA A 118 -8.34 1.89 -3.37
N TYR A 119 -9.06 2.90 -2.88
CA TYR A 119 -9.53 2.94 -1.50
C TYR A 119 -10.55 1.85 -1.21
N PHE A 120 -11.46 1.61 -2.15
CA PHE A 120 -12.46 0.55 -2.03
C PHE A 120 -11.82 -0.84 -2.01
N GLU A 121 -10.81 -1.09 -2.84
CA GLU A 121 -10.03 -2.33 -2.80
C GLU A 121 -9.34 -2.50 -1.44
N THR A 122 -8.70 -1.45 -0.94
CA THR A 122 -8.02 -1.49 0.37
C THR A 122 -8.98 -1.78 1.52
N ALA A 123 -10.16 -1.14 1.53
CA ALA A 123 -11.19 -1.36 2.55
C ALA A 123 -11.76 -2.78 2.49
N THR A 124 -12.12 -3.22 1.28
CA THR A 124 -12.74 -4.52 1.04
C THR A 124 -11.76 -5.65 1.34
N HIS A 125 -10.49 -5.50 0.98
CA HIS A 125 -9.46 -6.48 1.30
C HIS A 125 -9.42 -6.77 2.81
N LYS A 126 -9.52 -5.74 3.66
CA LYS A 126 -9.50 -5.92 5.13
C LYS A 126 -10.71 -6.72 5.61
N ILE A 127 -11.91 -6.41 5.11
CA ILE A 127 -13.15 -7.12 5.45
C ILE A 127 -13.12 -8.57 4.97
N VAL A 128 -12.66 -8.80 3.74
CA VAL A 128 -12.50 -10.15 3.17
C VAL A 128 -11.52 -10.97 4.01
N THR A 129 -10.37 -10.38 4.37
CA THR A 129 -9.37 -11.03 5.24
C THR A 129 -9.98 -11.44 6.58
N LEU A 130 -10.71 -10.53 7.24
CA LEU A 130 -11.39 -10.82 8.51
C LEU A 130 -12.45 -11.91 8.35
N THR A 131 -13.17 -11.93 7.24
CA THR A 131 -14.22 -12.94 6.97
C THR A 131 -13.62 -14.31 6.69
N ILE A 132 -12.52 -14.39 5.94
CA ILE A 132 -11.83 -15.66 5.65
C ILE A 132 -11.29 -16.29 6.93
N PHE A 133 -10.67 -15.51 7.81
CA PHE A 133 -10.08 -16.05 9.05
C PHE A 133 -11.08 -16.21 10.19
N GLY A 134 -11.97 -15.23 10.39
CA GLY A 134 -12.91 -15.20 11.50
C GLY A 134 -14.22 -15.95 11.21
N GLY A 135 -14.54 -16.19 9.94
CA GLY A 135 -15.82 -16.76 9.52
C GLY A 135 -17.03 -15.91 9.88
N MET A 136 -18.23 -16.43 9.63
CA MET A 136 -19.49 -15.77 10.03
C MET A 136 -19.65 -15.68 11.55
N THR A 137 -18.99 -16.55 12.30
CA THR A 137 -18.95 -16.53 13.77
C THR A 137 -18.31 -15.26 14.30
N PHE A 138 -17.21 -14.78 13.70
CA PHE A 138 -16.63 -13.49 14.06
C PHE A 138 -17.64 -12.35 13.90
N TRP A 139 -18.32 -12.29 12.75
CA TRP A 139 -19.33 -11.27 12.49
C TRP A 139 -20.53 -11.35 13.44
N LYS A 140 -20.97 -12.55 13.84
CA LYS A 140 -22.00 -12.73 14.87
C LYS A 140 -21.55 -12.17 16.22
N SER A 141 -20.32 -12.45 16.64
CA SER A 141 -19.77 -11.90 17.88
C SER A 141 -19.64 -10.38 17.84
N VAL A 142 -19.20 -9.82 16.71
CA VAL A 142 -19.12 -8.37 16.51
C VAL A 142 -20.51 -7.74 16.51
N SER A 143 -21.50 -8.34 15.85
CA SER A 143 -22.90 -7.87 15.91
C SER A 143 -23.40 -7.86 17.34
N ALA A 144 -23.28 -8.98 18.06
CA ALA A 144 -23.72 -9.08 19.44
C ALA A 144 -23.02 -8.08 20.37
N PHE A 145 -21.76 -7.72 20.09
CA PHE A 145 -21.04 -6.67 20.81
C PHE A 145 -21.60 -5.27 20.50
N ILE A 146 -21.77 -4.95 19.21
CA ILE A 146 -22.29 -3.64 18.76
C ILE A 146 -23.74 -3.44 19.22
N ASP A 147 -24.56 -4.47 19.10
CA ASP A 147 -25.98 -4.44 19.48
C ASP A 147 -26.17 -4.28 21.00
N LYS A 148 -25.16 -4.61 21.81
CA LYS A 148 -25.11 -4.27 23.25
C LYS A 148 -24.57 -2.85 23.49
N LEU A 149 -23.49 -2.47 22.81
CA LEU A 149 -22.79 -1.21 23.04
C LEU A 149 -23.61 0.02 22.61
N ILE A 150 -24.32 -0.04 21.47
CA ILE A 150 -25.06 1.11 20.94
C ILE A 150 -26.19 1.55 21.88
N PRO A 151 -27.08 0.65 22.36
CA PRO A 151 -28.12 1.03 23.32
C PRO A 151 -27.55 1.55 24.64
N GLU A 152 -26.50 0.94 25.17
CA GLU A 152 -25.88 1.35 26.44
C GLU A 152 -25.18 2.72 26.36
N THR A 153 -24.59 3.06 25.21
CA THR A 153 -23.80 4.30 25.05
C THR A 153 -24.64 5.46 24.53
N PHE A 154 -25.58 5.20 23.61
CA PHE A 154 -26.33 6.24 22.89
C PHE A 154 -27.84 6.22 23.16
N GLY A 155 -28.36 5.21 23.86
CA GLY A 155 -29.81 5.07 24.11
C GLY A 155 -30.63 4.77 22.86
N ILE A 156 -29.99 4.40 21.74
CA ILE A 156 -30.64 4.12 20.47
C ILE A 156 -30.85 2.61 20.36
N ALA A 157 -32.11 2.16 20.39
CA ALA A 157 -32.45 0.79 20.02
C ALA A 157 -32.23 0.62 18.51
N ASN A 158 -31.32 -0.27 18.11
CA ASN A 158 -31.09 -0.54 16.70
C ASN A 158 -30.81 -2.02 16.44
N SER A 159 -31.56 -2.62 15.52
CA SER A 159 -31.43 -4.01 15.08
C SER A 159 -30.37 -4.21 13.98
N HIS A 160 -29.77 -3.14 13.47
CA HIS A 160 -28.85 -3.16 12.33
C HIS A 160 -27.46 -2.58 12.65
N GLY A 161 -26.99 -2.72 13.90
CA GLY A 161 -25.73 -2.15 14.40
C GLY A 161 -24.51 -2.46 13.52
N LEU A 162 -24.34 -3.73 13.15
CA LEU A 162 -23.20 -4.17 12.34
C LEU A 162 -23.19 -3.53 10.93
N GLN A 163 -24.35 -3.41 10.29
CA GLN A 163 -24.46 -2.85 8.94
C GLN A 163 -24.09 -1.37 8.94
N MET A 164 -24.56 -0.61 9.92
CA MET A 164 -24.19 0.80 10.07
C MET A 164 -22.70 0.98 10.33
N ALA A 165 -22.09 0.12 11.14
CA ALA A 165 -20.65 0.16 11.40
C ALA A 165 -19.83 -0.09 10.12
N LEU A 166 -20.27 -1.02 9.26
CA LEU A 166 -19.65 -1.27 7.97
C LEU A 166 -19.83 -0.09 7.00
N VAL A 167 -21.03 0.51 6.94
CA VAL A 167 -21.28 1.71 6.14
C VAL A 167 -20.39 2.86 6.59
N PHE A 168 -20.26 3.08 7.91
CA PHE A 168 -19.39 4.10 8.46
C PHE A 168 -17.92 3.84 8.14
N TYR A 169 -17.47 2.59 8.24
CA TYR A 169 -16.12 2.19 7.83
C TYR A 169 -15.85 2.54 6.36
N TYR A 170 -16.74 2.16 5.43
CA TYR A 170 -16.59 2.51 4.02
C TYR A 170 -16.70 4.03 3.77
N ALA A 171 -17.54 4.73 4.50
CA ALA A 171 -17.70 6.18 4.39
C ALA A 171 -16.39 6.92 4.70
N ILE A 172 -15.62 6.48 5.71
CA ILE A 172 -14.29 7.04 6.01
C ILE A 172 -13.36 6.93 4.79
N TYR A 173 -13.35 5.77 4.13
CA TYR A 173 -12.52 5.53 2.95
C TYR A 173 -12.97 6.38 1.75
N VAL A 174 -14.28 6.52 1.54
CA VAL A 174 -14.83 7.39 0.50
C VAL A 174 -14.47 8.86 0.75
N CYS A 175 -14.65 9.36 1.98
CA CYS A 175 -14.26 10.71 2.36
C CYS A 175 -12.76 10.96 2.13
N ALA A 176 -11.90 10.01 2.54
CA ALA A 176 -10.47 10.09 2.29
C ALA A 176 -10.13 10.13 0.79
N ALA A 177 -10.81 9.31 -0.02
CA ALA A 177 -10.64 9.29 -1.48
C ALA A 177 -11.02 10.64 -2.12
N PHE A 178 -12.11 11.27 -1.69
CA PHE A 178 -12.50 12.60 -2.16
C PHE A 178 -11.45 13.66 -1.82
N LEU A 179 -10.98 13.69 -0.56
CA LEU A 179 -9.96 14.65 -0.12
C LEU A 179 -8.67 14.53 -0.95
N ILE A 180 -8.21 13.30 -1.19
CA ILE A 180 -6.99 13.05 -1.96
C ILE A 180 -7.19 13.39 -3.43
N SER A 181 -8.36 13.11 -3.99
CA SER A 181 -8.66 13.43 -5.39
C SER A 181 -8.67 14.94 -5.64
N ILE A 182 -9.28 15.71 -4.74
CA ILE A 182 -9.29 17.18 -4.80
C ILE A 182 -7.85 17.72 -4.70
N TRP A 183 -7.08 17.22 -3.74
CA TRP A 183 -5.68 17.61 -3.57
C TRP A 183 -4.84 17.29 -4.82
N LEU A 184 -4.94 16.07 -5.33
CA LEU A 184 -4.14 15.56 -6.46
C LEU A 184 -4.48 16.28 -7.76
N TYR A 185 -5.77 16.53 -8.02
CA TYR A 185 -6.20 17.31 -9.19
C TYR A 185 -5.65 18.75 -9.13
N SER A 186 -5.79 19.41 -7.98
CA SER A 186 -5.26 20.76 -7.75
C SER A 186 -3.74 20.79 -7.93
N PHE A 187 -3.06 19.75 -7.46
CA PHE A 187 -1.61 19.61 -7.57
C PHE A 187 -1.15 19.44 -9.02
N LEU A 188 -1.81 18.57 -9.79
CA LEU A 188 -1.53 18.37 -11.22
C LEU A 188 -1.69 19.65 -12.03
N GLN A 189 -2.72 20.46 -11.72
CA GLN A 189 -2.89 21.77 -12.37
C GLN A 189 -1.75 22.73 -12.04
N LYS A 190 -1.33 22.80 -10.76
CA LYS A 190 -0.22 23.65 -10.33
C LYS A 190 1.11 23.27 -10.98
N ILE A 191 1.42 21.97 -11.07
CA ILE A 191 2.65 21.48 -11.71
C ILE A 191 2.77 21.93 -13.16
N LYS A 192 1.66 22.00 -13.92
CA LYS A 192 1.68 22.45 -15.32
C LYS A 192 2.10 23.92 -15.47
N LEU A 193 1.94 24.73 -14.43
CA LEU A 193 2.14 26.18 -14.46
C LEU A 193 3.46 26.61 -13.80
N LEU A 194 4.06 25.76 -12.97
CA LEU A 194 5.24 26.10 -12.17
C LEU A 194 6.53 25.98 -12.99
N LYS A 195 7.38 27.01 -12.91
CA LYS A 195 8.79 26.96 -13.33
C LYS A 195 9.63 26.73 -12.08
N PHE A 196 10.44 25.68 -12.05
CA PHE A 196 11.14 25.23 -10.85
C PHE A 196 12.61 25.65 -10.82
N VAL A 197 13.08 26.06 -9.63
CA VAL A 197 14.50 26.27 -9.32
C VAL A 197 15.06 24.95 -8.76
N PRO A 198 16.16 24.44 -9.30
CA PRO A 198 16.73 23.17 -8.86
C PRO A 198 17.38 23.27 -7.48
N ILE A 199 17.26 22.21 -6.69
CA ILE A 199 17.85 22.11 -5.35
C ILE A 199 19.07 21.18 -5.42
N SER A 200 20.23 21.65 -4.95
CA SER A 200 21.43 20.83 -4.73
C SER A 200 21.59 20.56 -3.23
N LEU A 201 21.49 19.29 -2.82
CA LEU A 201 21.78 18.86 -1.46
C LEU A 201 23.16 18.19 -1.46
N THR A 202 24.18 18.92 -1.03
CA THR A 202 25.50 18.38 -0.70
C THR A 202 25.46 17.79 0.72
N SER A 203 26.03 16.59 0.87
CA SER A 203 26.16 15.75 2.08
C SER A 203 25.02 14.77 2.35
N LEU A 204 25.32 13.49 2.14
CA LEU A 204 24.52 12.35 2.59
C LEU A 204 25.49 11.32 3.19
N GLU A 205 25.29 11.03 4.47
CA GLU A 205 25.93 9.93 5.17
C GLU A 205 25.39 8.59 4.68
N GLU A 206 26.30 7.63 4.47
CA GLU A 206 25.97 6.27 4.08
C GLU A 206 25.27 5.52 5.20
N VAL A 207 24.07 5.00 4.93
CA VAL A 207 23.42 4.01 5.79
C VAL A 207 23.75 2.63 5.23
N LYS A 208 24.52 1.84 5.98
CA LYS A 208 24.78 0.43 5.67
C LYS A 208 23.51 -0.40 5.94
N PHE A 209 23.10 -1.17 4.93
CA PHE A 209 22.07 -2.18 5.07
C PHE A 209 22.72 -3.54 5.29
N GLU A 210 22.48 -4.14 6.47
CA GLU A 210 22.86 -5.52 6.74
C GLU A 210 21.97 -6.48 5.95
N LYS A 211 22.59 -7.42 5.24
CA LYS A 211 21.90 -8.52 4.57
C LYS A 211 21.67 -9.65 5.57
N THR A 212 20.41 -9.95 5.86
CA THR A 212 20.04 -11.23 6.47
C THR A 212 19.56 -12.18 5.37
N GLN A 213 20.42 -13.14 5.04
CA GLN A 213 20.12 -14.21 4.12
C GLN A 213 20.00 -15.50 4.93
N LYS A 214 18.82 -16.12 4.96
CA LYS A 214 18.69 -17.54 5.29
C LYS A 214 17.69 -18.22 4.37
N SER A 215 18.22 -19.24 3.69
CA SER A 215 17.50 -20.33 3.04
C SER A 215 16.86 -21.21 4.10
N ASN A 216 15.69 -21.79 3.82
CA ASN A 216 15.22 -22.99 4.51
C ASN A 216 14.31 -23.81 3.58
N PHE A 217 14.88 -24.87 3.00
CA PHE A 217 14.21 -25.86 2.14
C PHE A 217 13.60 -27.04 2.95
N LYS A 218 12.95 -26.78 4.09
CA LYS A 218 12.28 -27.85 4.87
C LYS A 218 10.92 -27.43 5.41
N VAL A 219 10.05 -26.90 4.53
CA VAL A 219 8.68 -26.50 4.91
C VAL A 219 7.62 -27.46 4.34
N ILE A 220 7.95 -28.25 3.32
CA ILE A 220 6.99 -29.14 2.63
C ILE A 220 6.67 -30.42 3.44
N LEU A 221 7.58 -30.91 4.29
CA LEU A 221 7.38 -32.16 5.04
C LEU A 221 6.51 -31.98 6.32
N ILE A 222 6.55 -30.79 6.94
CA ILE A 222 5.72 -30.44 8.12
C ILE A 222 4.26 -30.13 7.71
N LEU A 223 4.06 -29.78 6.44
CA LEU A 223 2.81 -29.37 5.82
C LEU A 223 1.83 -30.53 5.62
N LEU A 224 2.35 -31.74 5.38
CA LEU A 224 1.56 -32.97 5.20
C LEU A 224 1.09 -33.58 6.52
N ILE A 225 1.79 -33.32 7.63
CA ILE A 225 1.49 -33.86 8.97
C ILE A 225 0.33 -33.10 9.65
N PHE A 226 0.13 -31.82 9.35
CA PHE A 226 -0.96 -31.00 9.94
C PHE A 226 -2.27 -31.01 9.14
N LEU A 227 -2.23 -31.40 7.86
CA LEU A 227 -3.40 -31.34 6.97
C LEU A 227 -4.38 -32.51 7.21
N ILE A 228 -3.86 -33.67 7.63
CA ILE A 228 -4.64 -34.90 7.82
C ILE A 228 -5.51 -34.86 9.11
N PRO A 229 -5.02 -34.38 10.27
CA PRO A 229 -5.87 -34.20 11.46
C PRO A 229 -6.89 -33.04 11.31
N SER A 230 -6.55 -32.04 10.50
CA SER A 230 -7.37 -30.86 10.20
C SER A 230 -8.67 -31.22 9.45
N CYS A 231 -8.57 -32.07 8.42
CA CYS A 231 -9.74 -32.57 7.70
C CYS A 231 -10.63 -33.47 8.56
N TYR A 232 -10.04 -34.23 9.49
CA TYR A 232 -10.78 -35.10 10.40
C TYR A 232 -11.61 -34.31 11.43
N LEU A 233 -11.05 -33.23 11.99
CA LEU A 233 -11.76 -32.38 12.95
C LEU A 233 -12.89 -31.56 12.32
N LEU A 234 -12.77 -31.15 11.06
CA LEU A 234 -13.85 -30.47 10.32
C LEU A 234 -15.05 -31.40 10.00
N TYR A 235 -14.85 -32.72 10.03
CA TYR A 235 -15.88 -33.70 9.68
C TYR A 235 -16.62 -34.30 10.89
N VAL A 236 -16.02 -34.29 12.09
CA VAL A 236 -16.50 -35.10 13.24
C VAL A 236 -16.94 -34.27 14.47
N GLY A 237 -16.70 -32.95 14.52
CA GLY A 237 -16.95 -32.16 15.73
C GLY A 237 -18.37 -31.63 15.90
N ASP A 238 -19.03 -32.01 17.00
CA ASP A 238 -20.33 -31.46 17.42
C ASP A 238 -20.26 -29.93 17.69
N SER A 239 -21.31 -29.24 17.26
CA SER A 239 -21.27 -27.86 16.73
C SER A 239 -21.38 -26.72 17.76
N SER A 240 -21.26 -27.01 19.07
CA SER A 240 -21.63 -26.04 20.13
C SER A 240 -20.49 -25.63 21.08
N SER A 241 -19.31 -26.27 21.04
CA SER A 241 -18.25 -25.94 22.00
C SER A 241 -17.35 -24.79 21.51
N LEU A 242 -17.17 -23.76 22.34
CA LEU A 242 -16.20 -22.65 22.13
C LEU A 242 -14.79 -23.16 21.78
N PHE A 243 -14.43 -24.33 22.33
CA PHE A 243 -13.17 -25.00 22.08
C PHE A 243 -13.01 -25.41 20.61
N HIS A 244 -14.05 -25.95 19.98
CA HIS A 244 -14.00 -26.34 18.56
C HIS A 244 -13.79 -25.12 17.64
N TYR A 245 -14.39 -23.97 17.96
CA TYR A 245 -14.23 -22.74 17.19
C TYR A 245 -12.82 -22.13 17.33
N LEU A 246 -12.29 -22.09 18.55
CA LEU A 246 -10.90 -21.70 18.80
C LEU A 246 -9.93 -22.62 18.06
N LEU A 247 -10.17 -23.92 18.10
CA LEU A 247 -9.29 -24.90 17.47
C LEU A 247 -9.36 -24.80 15.93
N ARG A 248 -10.55 -24.60 15.35
CA ARG A 248 -10.73 -24.34 13.90
C ARG A 248 -10.01 -23.08 13.45
N THR A 249 -10.16 -21.98 14.17
CA THR A 249 -9.50 -20.71 13.83
C THR A 249 -7.97 -20.81 13.95
N MET A 250 -7.47 -21.50 14.99
CA MET A 250 -6.03 -21.81 15.12
C MET A 250 -5.53 -22.66 13.95
N ILE A 251 -6.28 -23.68 13.53
CA ILE A 251 -5.92 -24.52 12.37
C ILE A 251 -5.91 -23.70 11.08
N LEU A 252 -6.94 -22.88 10.82
CA LEU A 252 -6.97 -22.02 9.64
C LEU A 252 -5.81 -21.02 9.61
N LEU A 253 -5.45 -20.44 10.76
CA LEU A 253 -4.28 -19.58 10.88
C LEU A 253 -2.99 -20.36 10.64
N CYS A 254 -2.87 -21.59 11.17
CA CYS A 254 -1.72 -22.45 10.94
C CYS A 254 -1.59 -22.83 9.46
N VAL A 255 -2.66 -23.29 8.80
CA VAL A 255 -2.65 -23.59 7.35
C VAL A 255 -2.33 -22.35 6.55
N TRP A 256 -2.90 -21.19 6.89
CA TRP A 256 -2.58 -19.97 6.17
C TRP A 256 -1.11 -19.58 6.32
N TYR A 257 -0.59 -19.55 7.55
CA TYR A 257 0.75 -19.06 7.82
C TYR A 257 1.85 -20.05 7.44
N PHE A 258 1.64 -21.35 7.66
CA PHE A 258 2.64 -22.40 7.40
C PHE A 258 2.51 -23.05 6.03
N MET A 259 1.38 -22.89 5.33
CA MET A 259 1.17 -23.54 4.05
C MET A 259 0.85 -22.57 2.91
N ILE A 260 -0.22 -21.79 3.03
CA ILE A 260 -0.66 -20.92 1.93
C ILE A 260 0.34 -19.78 1.72
N ASN A 261 0.73 -19.08 2.79
CA ASN A 261 1.67 -17.97 2.73
C ASN A 261 3.05 -18.37 2.19
N PRO A 262 3.73 -19.44 2.66
CA PRO A 262 5.03 -19.82 2.11
C PRO A 262 4.94 -20.35 0.67
N LEU A 263 3.85 -21.03 0.28
CA LEU A 263 3.64 -21.45 -1.10
C LEU A 263 3.48 -20.22 -2.03
N LEU A 264 2.66 -19.25 -1.63
CA LEU A 264 2.50 -18.01 -2.37
C LEU A 264 3.79 -17.19 -2.40
N GLN A 265 4.51 -17.12 -1.29
CA GLN A 265 5.85 -16.51 -1.24
C GLN A 265 6.80 -17.24 -2.18
N TYR A 266 6.76 -18.57 -2.29
CA TYR A 266 7.58 -19.29 -3.25
C TYR A 266 7.30 -18.88 -4.70
N PHE A 267 6.02 -18.75 -5.10
CA PHE A 267 5.66 -18.25 -6.43
C PHE A 267 6.13 -16.82 -6.67
N VAL A 268 5.93 -15.93 -5.68
CA VAL A 268 6.44 -14.55 -5.74
C VAL A 268 7.95 -14.54 -5.84
N ASN A 269 8.66 -15.33 -5.02
CA ASN A 269 10.12 -15.44 -5.02
C ASN A 269 10.63 -15.92 -6.39
N SER A 270 10.00 -16.94 -6.96
CA SER A 270 10.39 -17.49 -8.27
C SER A 270 10.20 -16.46 -9.39
N PHE A 271 9.02 -15.82 -9.44
CA PHE A 271 8.73 -14.81 -10.47
C PHE A 271 9.56 -13.53 -10.31
N MET A 272 9.68 -13.03 -9.08
CA MET A 272 10.38 -11.78 -8.79
C MET A 272 11.89 -11.93 -8.84
N SER A 273 12.48 -13.08 -8.48
CA SER A 273 13.94 -13.28 -8.55
C SER A 273 14.45 -13.22 -9.98
N GLN A 274 13.74 -13.83 -10.94
CA GLN A 274 14.07 -13.74 -12.36
C GLN A 274 13.98 -12.30 -12.88
N LYS A 275 12.94 -11.57 -12.48
CA LYS A 275 12.74 -10.16 -12.87
C LYS A 275 13.70 -9.19 -12.17
N ALA A 276 14.14 -9.51 -10.95
CA ALA A 276 15.13 -8.73 -10.22
C ALA A 276 16.51 -8.75 -10.90
N VAL A 277 16.90 -9.89 -11.49
CA VAL A 277 18.13 -9.96 -12.30
C VAL A 277 18.01 -9.08 -13.54
N GLN A 278 16.85 -9.09 -14.22
CA GLN A 278 16.59 -8.25 -15.40
C GLN A 278 16.58 -6.74 -15.10
N HIS A 279 16.29 -6.34 -13.86
CA HIS A 279 16.22 -4.93 -13.44
C HIS A 279 17.32 -4.51 -12.46
N LYS A 280 18.40 -5.29 -12.36
CA LYS A 280 19.48 -5.09 -11.38
C LYS A 280 20.08 -3.69 -11.41
N SER A 281 20.40 -3.16 -12.60
CA SER A 281 20.97 -1.81 -12.76
C SER A 281 20.05 -0.73 -12.19
N ARG A 282 18.75 -0.82 -12.48
CA ARG A 282 17.76 0.15 -12.01
C ARG A 282 17.56 0.08 -10.50
N ILE A 283 17.64 -1.11 -9.93
CA ILE A 283 17.56 -1.33 -8.47
C ILE A 283 18.78 -0.73 -7.77
N GLU A 284 19.98 -0.89 -8.34
CA GLU A 284 21.21 -0.31 -7.81
C GLU A 284 21.17 1.23 -7.88
N GLU A 285 20.76 1.81 -9.01
CA GLU A 285 20.52 3.26 -9.14
C GLU A 285 19.53 3.78 -8.10
N LEU A 286 18.43 3.06 -7.87
CA LEU A 286 17.42 3.46 -6.88
C LEU A 286 17.95 3.39 -5.45
N LYS A 287 18.72 2.34 -5.11
CA LYS A 287 19.35 2.23 -3.79
C LYS A 287 20.31 3.39 -3.53
N LEU A 288 21.07 3.81 -4.54
CA LEU A 288 21.95 4.99 -4.44
C LEU A 288 21.16 6.29 -4.28
N PHE A 289 19.93 6.37 -4.79
CA PHE A 289 19.06 7.54 -4.65
C PHE A 289 18.27 7.59 -3.32
N PHE A 290 18.18 6.50 -2.56
CA PHE A 290 17.42 6.48 -1.30
C PHE A 290 17.95 7.42 -0.22
N PRO A 291 19.27 7.52 0.03
CA PRO A 291 19.81 8.53 0.92
C PRO A 291 19.40 9.95 0.48
N VAL A 292 19.37 10.21 -0.82
CA VAL A 292 18.96 11.51 -1.39
C VAL A 292 17.51 11.81 -1.05
N LEU A 293 16.60 10.85 -1.27
CA LEU A 293 15.20 10.99 -0.90
C LEU A 293 15.03 11.29 0.60
N LYS A 294 15.80 10.61 1.47
CA LYS A 294 15.80 10.88 2.92
C LYS A 294 16.26 12.31 3.23
N GLY A 295 17.30 12.79 2.53
CA GLY A 295 17.76 14.18 2.60
C GLY A 295 16.67 15.17 2.19
N ILE A 296 16.00 14.94 1.06
CA ILE A 296 14.91 15.79 0.57
C ILE A 296 13.72 15.79 1.54
N LEU A 297 13.36 14.62 2.10
CA LEU A 297 12.33 14.49 3.14
C LEU A 297 12.65 15.37 4.35
N ASN A 298 13.86 15.24 4.90
CA ASN A 298 14.30 16.01 6.06
C ASN A 298 14.34 17.51 5.78
N TYR A 299 14.89 17.91 4.63
CA TYR A 299 14.93 19.29 4.19
C TYR A 299 13.52 19.89 4.08
N THR A 300 12.61 19.18 3.40
CA THR A 300 11.24 19.65 3.19
C THR A 300 10.46 19.72 4.50
N TRP A 301 10.69 18.77 5.42
CA TRP A 301 10.07 18.78 6.74
C TRP A 301 10.53 19.96 7.59
N LYS A 302 11.83 20.29 7.57
CA LYS A 302 12.37 21.49 8.23
C LYS A 302 11.82 22.76 7.59
N ASN A 303 11.79 22.84 6.27
CA ASN A 303 11.25 24.02 5.57
C ASN A 303 9.76 24.25 5.87
N SER A 304 8.98 23.19 6.15
CA SER A 304 7.56 23.31 6.51
C SER A 304 7.28 23.87 7.92
N GLN A 305 8.29 24.06 8.77
CA GLN A 305 8.10 24.41 10.19
C GLN A 305 7.38 25.76 10.42
N HIS A 306 7.44 26.67 9.44
CA HIS A 306 6.75 27.96 9.50
C HIS A 306 5.21 27.83 9.37
N LYS A 307 4.68 26.66 8.98
CA LYS A 307 3.24 26.35 8.95
C LYS A 307 2.86 25.48 10.15
N LYS A 308 1.60 25.57 10.60
CA LYS A 308 1.03 24.77 11.71
C LYS A 308 -0.10 23.86 11.24
N GLY A 309 -0.34 22.76 11.96
CA GLY A 309 -1.47 21.84 11.76
C GLY A 309 -1.53 21.19 10.38
N LEU A 310 -2.75 21.04 9.83
CA LEU A 310 -3.01 20.42 8.53
C LEU A 310 -2.35 21.18 7.36
N ASN A 311 -2.21 22.50 7.48
CA ASN A 311 -1.53 23.31 6.47
C ASN A 311 -0.05 22.98 6.36
N ARG A 312 0.59 22.55 7.46
CA ARG A 312 1.97 22.05 7.43
C ARG A 312 2.08 20.76 6.64
N ILE A 313 1.16 19.82 6.86
CA ILE A 313 1.14 18.52 6.16
C ILE A 313 0.87 18.74 4.67
N TYR A 314 -0.11 19.57 4.32
CA TYR A 314 -0.39 19.95 2.93
C TYR A 314 0.85 20.56 2.25
N TYR A 315 1.49 21.53 2.91
CA TYR A 315 2.69 22.17 2.41
C TYR A 315 3.83 21.16 2.24
N PHE A 316 4.06 20.33 3.26
CA PHE A 316 5.10 19.31 3.25
C PHE A 316 4.92 18.34 2.09
N ILE A 317 3.75 17.72 1.91
CA ILE A 317 3.53 16.73 0.84
C ILE A 317 3.68 17.39 -0.54
N THR A 318 3.11 18.58 -0.72
CA THR A 318 3.15 19.33 -1.98
C THR A 318 4.59 19.67 -2.36
N TYR A 319 5.34 20.27 -1.44
CA TYR A 319 6.72 20.68 -1.69
C TYR A 319 7.69 19.50 -1.72
N LEU A 320 7.38 18.39 -1.04
CA LEU A 320 8.18 17.18 -1.10
C LEU A 320 8.22 16.63 -2.53
N ILE A 321 7.06 16.48 -3.16
CA ILE A 321 6.98 15.99 -4.54
C ILE A 321 7.66 16.97 -5.50
N ILE A 322 7.47 18.27 -5.29
CA ILE A 322 8.16 19.31 -6.07
C ILE A 322 9.68 19.19 -5.94
N ASN A 323 10.20 19.07 -4.72
CA ASN A 323 11.64 18.99 -4.46
C ASN A 323 12.25 17.70 -4.99
N ILE A 324 11.50 16.58 -4.94
CA ILE A 324 11.90 15.33 -5.58
C ILE A 324 12.01 15.52 -7.09
N LEU A 325 11.05 16.20 -7.72
CA LEU A 325 11.10 16.47 -9.15
C LEU A 325 12.21 17.46 -9.51
N SER A 326 12.47 18.49 -8.69
CA SER A 326 13.44 19.57 -8.96
C SER A 326 14.88 19.30 -8.51
N TYR A 327 15.15 18.20 -7.84
CA TYR A 327 16.51 17.82 -7.43
C TYR A 327 17.48 17.85 -8.63
N LYS A 328 18.72 18.30 -8.44
CA LYS A 328 19.77 18.19 -9.46
C LYS A 328 20.83 17.20 -9.04
#